data_AF-A0A6B3HW09-F1
#
_entry.id   AF-A0A6B3HW09-F1
#
_cell.length_a   1.000
_cell.length_b   1.000
_cell.length_c   1.000
_cell.angle_alpha   90.00
_cell.angle_beta   90.00
_cell.angle_gamma   90.00
#
_symmetry.space_group_name_H-M   'P 1'
#
loop_
_entity.id
_entity.type
_entity.pdbx_description
1 polymer ?
#
loop_
_entity_poly.entity_id
_entity_poly.type
_entity_poly.pdbx_seq_one_letter_code
_entity_poly.pdbx_strand_id
1 'polypeptide(L)'
;SEYAKQLGAKLRAIRTQQGLSLHGVEEKSQGRWKAVVVGSYERGDRAVTVQRLAELADFYGVPVQELLPGTTPGGAAEPPPKLVLDLERLAHVPPEKAGPLQRYAATIQSQRGDYNGKVLSIR
;
A
#
# COMPACT_ATOMS: atom_id res chain seq x y z
N SER A 1 11.35 -15.98 19.88
CA SER A 1 12.39 -15.86 18.84
C SER A 1 12.47 -14.40 18.40
N GLU A 2 13.66 -13.86 18.14
CA GLU A 2 13.85 -12.48 17.64
C GLU A 2 13.07 -12.24 16.33
N TYR A 3 13.02 -13.25 15.46
CA TYR A 3 12.21 -13.18 14.22
C TYR A 3 10.71 -12.95 14.51
N ALA A 4 10.16 -13.67 15.49
CA ALA A 4 8.75 -13.53 15.86
C ALA A 4 8.44 -12.15 16.46
N LYS A 5 9.37 -11.57 17.23
CA LYS A 5 9.23 -10.20 17.76
C LYS A 5 9.25 -9.15 16.66
N GLN A 6 10.16 -9.28 15.68
CA GLN A 6 10.24 -8.35 14.55
C GLN A 6 8.98 -8.42 13.66
N LEU A 7 8.48 -9.62 13.41
CA LEU A 7 7.22 -9.84 12.70
C LEU A 7 6.05 -9.23 13.48
N GLY A 8 5.98 -9.48 14.78
CA GLY A 8 4.96 -8.92 15.66
C GLY A 8 4.97 -7.39 15.69
N ALA A 9 6.17 -6.79 15.67
CA ALA A 9 6.33 -5.34 15.58
C ALA A 9 5.82 -4.77 14.25
N LYS A 10 6.07 -5.43 13.12
CA LYS A 10 5.52 -5.05 11.81
C LYS A 10 3.98 -5.15 11.79
N LEU A 11 3.43 -6.23 12.33
CA LEU A 11 1.98 -6.40 12.47
C LEU A 11 1.35 -5.27 13.30
N ARG A 12 1.97 -4.91 14.43
CA ARG A 12 1.54 -3.79 15.27
C ARG A 12 1.58 -2.47 14.51
N ALA A 13 2.66 -2.20 13.79
CA ALA A 13 2.84 -0.96 13.05
C ALA A 13 1.71 -0.76 12.03
N ILE A 14 1.39 -1.78 11.23
CA ILE A 14 0.30 -1.75 10.25
C ILE A 14 -1.04 -1.50 10.93
N ARG A 15 -1.34 -2.21 12.03
CA ARG A 15 -2.57 -2.00 12.81
C ARG A 15 -2.68 -0.54 13.30
N THR A 16 -1.61 -0.01 13.89
CA THR A 16 -1.59 1.35 14.44
C THR A 16 -1.65 2.43 13.35
N GLN A 17 -1.03 2.19 12.19
CA GLN A 17 -1.11 3.10 11.04
C GLN A 17 -2.54 3.22 10.50
N GLN A 18 -3.32 2.14 10.58
CA GLN A 18 -4.75 2.15 10.24
C GLN A 18 -5.64 2.70 11.38
N GLY A 19 -5.07 3.18 12.48
CA GLY A 19 -5.82 3.74 13.61
C GLY A 19 -6.61 2.70 14.43
N LEU A 20 -6.33 1.41 14.26
CA LEU A 20 -7.07 0.34 14.93
C LEU A 20 -6.46 0.02 16.30
N SER A 21 -7.29 -0.03 17.35
CA SER A 21 -6.92 -0.66 18.61
C SER A 21 -7.00 -2.19 18.50
N LEU A 22 -6.45 -2.94 19.45
CA LEU A 22 -6.62 -4.41 19.47
C LEU A 22 -8.10 -4.80 19.59
N HIS A 23 -8.88 -4.03 20.34
CA HIS A 23 -10.33 -4.21 20.42
C HIS A 23 -11.02 -3.86 19.10
N GLY A 24 -10.62 -2.75 18.47
CA GLY A 24 -11.15 -2.35 17.16
C GLY A 24 -10.86 -3.36 16.05
N VAL A 25 -9.76 -4.11 16.13
CA VAL A 25 -9.50 -5.26 15.24
C VAL A 25 -10.52 -6.38 15.46
N GLU A 26 -10.84 -6.69 16.71
CA GLU A 26 -11.83 -7.71 17.03
C GLU A 26 -13.24 -7.30 16.55
N GLU A 27 -13.63 -6.05 16.79
CA GLU A 27 -14.91 -5.51 16.32
C GLU A 27 -14.99 -5.49 14.78
N LYS A 28 -13.98 -4.92 14.10
CA LYS A 28 -13.92 -4.84 12.63
C LYS A 28 -13.92 -6.22 11.97
N SER A 29 -13.33 -7.22 12.63
CA SER A 29 -13.28 -8.60 12.13
C SER A 29 -14.47 -9.46 12.57
N GLN A 30 -15.48 -8.87 13.24
CA GLN A 30 -16.64 -9.58 13.78
C GLN A 30 -16.24 -10.77 14.67
N GLY A 31 -15.20 -10.59 15.49
CA GLY A 31 -14.71 -11.62 16.42
C GLY A 31 -13.80 -12.68 15.81
N ARG A 32 -13.56 -12.66 14.48
CA ARG A 32 -12.60 -13.58 13.83
C ARG A 32 -11.19 -13.41 14.38
N TRP A 33 -10.78 -12.16 14.63
CA TRP A 33 -9.49 -11.82 15.23
C TRP A 33 -9.66 -11.37 16.67
N LYS A 34 -9.53 -12.30 17.62
CA LYS A 34 -9.56 -11.98 19.06
C LYS A 34 -8.42 -11.04 19.44
N ALA A 35 -8.73 -9.97 20.15
CA ALA A 35 -7.77 -8.94 20.57
C ALA A 35 -6.56 -9.54 21.31
N VAL A 36 -6.83 -10.50 22.21
CA VAL A 36 -5.80 -11.22 22.98
C VAL A 36 -4.85 -12.00 22.07
N VAL A 37 -5.39 -12.64 21.03
CA VAL A 37 -4.61 -13.46 20.08
C VAL A 37 -3.71 -12.58 19.23
N VAL A 38 -4.25 -11.51 18.64
CA VAL A 38 -3.47 -10.53 17.86
C VAL A 38 -2.39 -9.89 18.74
N GLY A 39 -2.73 -9.52 19.98
CA GLY A 39 -1.76 -8.98 20.93
C GLY A 39 -0.61 -9.94 21.25
N SER A 40 -0.88 -11.25 21.33
CA SER A 40 0.16 -12.26 21.54
C SER A 40 1.09 -12.42 20.32
N TYR A 41 0.56 -12.25 19.09
CA TYR A 41 1.38 -12.21 17.88
C TYR A 41 2.24 -10.96 17.83
N GLU A 42 1.68 -9.80 18.16
CA GLU A 42 2.41 -8.53 18.14
C GLU A 42 3.57 -8.46 19.12
N ARG A 43 3.46 -9.13 20.28
CA ARG A 43 4.56 -9.23 21.25
C ARG A 43 5.54 -10.35 20.91
N GLY A 44 5.19 -11.23 19.98
CA GLY A 44 5.98 -12.42 19.65
C GLY A 44 5.90 -13.51 20.74
N ASP A 45 4.94 -13.43 21.65
CA ASP A 45 4.68 -14.42 22.70
C ASP A 45 4.15 -15.72 22.10
N ARG A 46 3.39 -15.60 21.00
CA ARG A 46 2.81 -16.71 20.27
C ARG A 46 3.32 -16.73 18.84
N ALA A 47 3.75 -17.90 18.37
CA ALA A 47 4.07 -18.10 16.96
C ALA A 47 2.81 -17.98 16.09
N VAL A 48 2.96 -17.30 14.95
CA VAL A 48 1.93 -17.20 13.92
C VAL A 48 2.26 -18.16 12.79
N THR A 49 1.28 -18.92 12.31
CA THR A 49 1.46 -19.78 11.14
C THR A 49 1.46 -18.93 9.87
N VAL A 50 2.08 -19.43 8.79
CA VAL A 50 2.08 -18.74 7.49
C VAL A 50 0.67 -18.47 7.00
N GLN A 51 -0.25 -19.43 7.14
CA GLN A 51 -1.66 -19.26 6.78
C GLN A 51 -2.31 -18.10 7.56
N ARG A 52 -2.13 -18.06 8.90
CA ARG A 52 -2.70 -16.98 9.72
C ARG A 52 -2.11 -15.63 9.40
N LEU A 53 -0.82 -15.59 9.05
CA LEU A 53 -0.15 -14.37 8.62
C LEU A 53 -0.75 -13.85 7.31
N ALA A 54 -1.00 -14.73 6.33
CA ALA A 54 -1.67 -14.38 5.08
C ALA A 54 -3.08 -13.84 5.32
N GLU A 55 -3.88 -14.53 6.16
CA GLU A 55 -5.22 -14.06 6.52
C GLU A 55 -5.21 -12.68 7.22
N LEU A 56 -4.19 -12.40 8.05
CA LEU A 56 -4.01 -11.08 8.66
C LEU A 56 -3.60 -10.02 7.62
N ALA A 57 -2.73 -10.38 6.68
CA ALA A 57 -2.33 -9.50 5.58
C ALA A 57 -3.56 -9.09 4.75
N ASP A 58 -4.40 -10.06 4.38
CA ASP A 58 -5.66 -9.83 3.66
C ASP A 58 -6.63 -8.95 4.47
N PHE A 59 -6.77 -9.21 5.78
CA PHE A 59 -7.62 -8.40 6.66
C PHE A 59 -7.17 -6.93 6.73
N TYR A 60 -5.86 -6.69 6.74
CA TYR A 60 -5.30 -5.33 6.73
C TYR A 60 -5.15 -4.76 5.32
N GLY A 61 -5.40 -5.53 4.25
CA GLY A 61 -5.25 -5.08 2.87
C GLY A 61 -3.79 -4.79 2.46
N VAL A 62 -2.83 -5.52 3.04
CA VAL A 62 -1.39 -5.36 2.77
C VAL A 62 -0.80 -6.66 2.20
N PRO A 63 0.25 -6.59 1.37
CA PRO A 63 0.95 -7.81 0.93
C PRO A 63 1.60 -8.55 2.10
N VAL A 64 1.58 -9.89 2.10
CA VAL A 64 2.15 -10.70 3.20
C VAL A 64 3.64 -10.43 3.43
N GLN A 65 4.40 -10.07 2.38
CA GLN A 65 5.82 -9.71 2.51
C GLN A 65 6.07 -8.47 3.39
N GLU A 66 5.09 -7.57 3.56
CA GLU A 66 5.20 -6.41 4.45
C GLU A 66 5.26 -6.82 5.92
N LEU A 67 4.67 -7.97 6.25
CA LEU A 67 4.67 -8.52 7.60
C LEU A 67 5.96 -9.31 7.93
N LEU A 68 6.78 -9.66 6.93
CA LEU A 68 7.98 -10.46 7.13
C LEU A 68 9.16 -9.59 7.65
N PRO A 69 9.95 -10.09 8.61
CA PRO A 69 11.23 -9.49 9.01
C PRO A 69 12.25 -9.52 7.87
N GLY A 70 13.13 -8.52 7.80
CA GLY A 70 14.23 -8.49 6.83
C GLY A 70 13.84 -8.15 5.39
N THR A 71 12.55 -8.04 5.07
CA THR A 71 12.10 -7.33 3.87
C THR A 71 12.32 -5.83 4.11
N THR A 72 13.28 -5.25 3.40
CA THR A 72 13.32 -3.81 3.18
C THR A 72 11.97 -3.45 2.56
N PRO A 73 11.26 -2.40 3.03
CA PRO A 73 10.03 -1.94 2.38
C PRO A 73 10.39 -1.40 0.98
N GLY A 74 10.59 -2.31 0.03
CA GLY A 74 10.66 -2.05 -1.39
C GLY A 74 9.24 -2.17 -1.92
N GLY A 75 8.43 -1.14 -1.69
CA GLY A 75 7.07 -1.08 -2.19
C GLY A 75 6.00 -1.35 -1.14
N ALA A 76 5.98 -0.53 -0.09
CA ALA A 76 4.66 -0.06 0.34
C ALA A 76 4.01 0.53 -0.91
N ALA A 77 2.95 -0.11 -1.38
CA ALA A 77 1.98 0.50 -2.25
C ALA A 77 1.35 1.67 -1.46
N GLU A 78 2.05 2.81 -1.42
CA GLU A 78 1.31 4.05 -1.62
C GLU A 78 0.45 3.81 -2.88
N PRO A 79 -0.86 4.12 -2.87
CA PRO A 79 -1.52 4.33 -4.16
C PRO A 79 -0.59 5.25 -4.95
N PRO A 80 -0.25 4.92 -6.22
CA PRO A 80 0.76 5.69 -6.95
C PRO A 80 0.41 7.17 -6.73
N PRO A 81 1.34 7.97 -6.16
CA PRO A 81 1.01 9.30 -5.70
C PRO A 81 0.32 10.00 -6.86
N LYS A 82 -0.83 10.63 -6.59
CA LYS A 82 -1.66 11.26 -7.62
C LYS A 82 -0.74 12.07 -8.55
N LEU A 83 -0.51 11.53 -9.73
CA LEU A 83 0.44 12.12 -10.66
C LEU A 83 -0.35 13.09 -11.52
N VAL A 84 0.02 14.36 -11.41
CA VAL A 84 -0.61 15.46 -12.13
C VAL A 84 0.42 15.97 -13.13
N LEU A 85 0.22 15.65 -14.40
CA LEU A 85 1.04 16.16 -15.50
C LEU A 85 0.42 17.46 -16.01
N ASP A 86 1.20 18.54 -15.96
CA ASP A 86 0.88 19.79 -16.64
C ASP A 86 1.22 19.63 -18.13
N LEU A 87 0.19 19.57 -18.96
CA LEU A 87 0.35 19.33 -20.40
C LEU A 87 0.82 20.59 -21.13
N GLU A 88 0.53 21.78 -20.60
CA GLU A 88 1.05 23.04 -21.15
C GLU A 88 2.57 23.09 -20.98
N ARG A 89 3.08 22.77 -19.79
CA ARG A 89 4.54 22.69 -19.56
C ARG A 89 5.19 21.54 -20.35
N LEU A 90 4.53 20.39 -20.43
CA LEU A 90 5.04 19.25 -21.20
C LEU A 90 5.20 19.58 -22.69
N ALA A 91 4.33 20.40 -23.27
CA ALA A 91 4.42 20.84 -24.67
C ALA A 91 5.65 21.72 -24.96
N HIS A 92 6.18 22.41 -23.94
CA HIS A 92 7.38 23.25 -24.07
C HIS A 92 8.70 22.48 -23.87
N VAL A 93 8.63 21.19 -23.49
CA VAL A 93 9.83 20.36 -23.34
C VAL A 93 10.26 19.82 -24.71
N PRO A 94 11.56 19.89 -25.07
CA PRO A 94 12.04 19.37 -26.34
C PRO A 94 11.69 17.89 -26.54
N PRO A 95 11.28 17.48 -27.76
CA PRO A 95 10.81 16.14 -28.04
C PRO A 95 11.89 15.07 -27.88
N GLU A 96 13.18 15.40 -28.02
CA GLU A 96 14.27 14.47 -27.70
C GLU A 96 14.31 14.06 -26.22
N LYS A 97 13.75 14.88 -25.31
CA LYS A 97 13.68 14.61 -23.87
C LYS A 97 12.34 14.04 -23.41
N ALA A 98 11.25 14.44 -24.07
CA ALA A 98 9.89 14.14 -23.61
C ALA A 98 8.98 13.46 -24.66
N GLY A 99 9.50 13.13 -25.85
CA GLY A 99 8.70 12.59 -26.95
C GLY A 99 7.86 11.35 -26.60
N PRO A 100 8.41 10.32 -25.93
CA PRO A 100 7.61 9.17 -25.48
C PRO A 100 6.49 9.57 -24.52
N LEU A 101 6.76 10.50 -23.60
CA LEU A 101 5.78 10.95 -22.61
C LEU A 101 4.67 11.78 -23.26
N GLN A 102 5.01 12.67 -24.20
CA GLN A 102 4.05 13.46 -24.98
C GLN A 102 3.09 12.55 -25.78
N ARG A 103 3.62 11.53 -26.46
CA ARG A 103 2.79 10.56 -27.20
C ARG A 103 1.86 9.78 -26.29
N TYR A 104 2.36 9.33 -25.14
CA TYR A 104 1.56 8.58 -24.18
C TYR A 104 0.43 9.43 -23.59
N ALA A 105 0.72 10.69 -23.23
CA ALA A 105 -0.29 11.63 -22.75
C ALA A 105 -1.39 11.87 -23.80
N ALA A 106 -1.02 12.08 -25.07
CA ALA A 106 -1.97 12.27 -26.17
C ALA A 106 -2.89 11.06 -26.39
N THR A 107 -2.35 9.83 -26.27
CA THR A 107 -3.16 8.60 -26.32
C THR A 107 -4.20 8.56 -25.21
N ILE A 108 -3.83 8.93 -23.97
CA ILE A 108 -4.75 8.95 -22.83
C ILE A 108 -5.83 10.02 -23.03
N GLN A 109 -5.47 11.21 -23.51
CA GLN A 109 -6.44 12.27 -23.83
C GLN A 109 -7.47 11.80 -24.88
N SER A 110 -6.99 11.11 -25.94
CA SER A 110 -7.88 10.57 -26.98
C SER A 110 -8.85 9.52 -26.43
N GLN A 111 -8.37 8.60 -25.59
CA GLN A 111 -9.21 7.59 -24.96
C GLN A 111 -10.27 8.19 -24.02
N ARG A 112 -9.96 9.32 -23.38
CA ARG A 112 -10.87 10.01 -22.46
C ARG A 112 -11.78 11.03 -23.15
N GLY A 113 -11.55 11.33 -24.43
CA GLY A 113 -12.20 12.45 -25.13
C GLY A 113 -11.80 13.82 -24.58
N ASP A 114 -10.69 13.92 -23.84
CA ASP A 114 -10.27 15.10 -23.09
C ASP A 114 -9.17 15.88 -23.84
N TYR A 115 -9.55 16.41 -25.00
CA TYR A 115 -8.63 17.14 -25.90
C TYR A 115 -8.30 18.56 -25.43
N ASN A 116 -9.14 19.14 -24.56
CA ASN A 116 -8.96 20.50 -24.03
C ASN A 116 -8.34 20.52 -22.62
N GLY A 117 -8.05 19.35 -22.04
CA GLY A 117 -7.41 19.24 -20.74
C GLY A 117 -6.02 19.88 -20.75
N LYS A 118 -5.80 20.88 -19.88
CA LYS A 118 -4.47 21.47 -19.63
C LYS A 118 -3.62 20.61 -18.69
N VAL A 119 -4.27 19.66 -18.01
CA VAL A 119 -3.68 18.84 -16.95
C VAL A 119 -4.19 17.41 -17.10
N LEU A 120 -3.28 16.44 -17.03
CA LEU A 120 -3.61 15.02 -17.00
C LEU A 120 -3.38 14.45 -15.60
N SER A 121 -4.46 14.01 -14.96
CA SER A 121 -4.37 13.25 -13.70
C SER A 121 -4.33 11.75 -13.97
N ILE A 122 -3.36 11.07 -13.36
CA ILE A 122 -3.16 9.62 -13.37
C ILE A 122 -3.31 9.12 -11.93
N ARG A 123 -4.04 8.02 -11.77
CA ARG A 123 -4.31 7.33 -10.51
C ARG A 123 -4.03 5.85 -10.69
#